data_AF-A0AA35WZH4-F1
#
_entry.id   AF-A0AA35WZH4-F1
#
_cell.length_a   1.000
_cell.length_b   1.000
_cell.length_c   1.000
_cell.angle_alpha   90.00
_cell.angle_beta   90.00
_cell.angle_gamma   90.00
#
_symmetry.space_group_name_H-M   'P 1'
#
loop_
_entity.id
_entity.type
_entity.pdbx_description
1 polymer ?
#
loop_
_entity_poly.entity_id
_entity_poly.type
_entity_poly.pdbx_seq_one_letter_code
_entity_poly.pdbx_strand_id
1 'polypeptide(L)'
;MLHPGEFVLGSTREHIELPDDLVARLEGKSSLGRLGLLIHSTAGFVDPGWRGRLTLELSNVARLPIALYCGMKIGQISFLQLSEPAERLYGSPELRSRYQGQSGPTASRFHQDFTGPGIP
;
A
#
# COMPACT_ATOMS: atom_id res chain seq x y z
N MET A 1 5.39 -7.97 -18.05
CA MET A 1 5.45 -6.66 -18.76
C MET A 1 4.26 -5.85 -18.31
N LEU A 2 4.41 -4.54 -18.08
CA LEU A 2 3.32 -3.62 -17.80
C LEU A 2 3.13 -2.68 -18.99
N HIS A 3 2.05 -2.84 -19.75
CA HIS A 3 1.79 -2.07 -20.96
C HIS A 3 1.25 -0.67 -20.65
N PRO A 4 1.36 0.28 -21.59
CA PRO A 4 0.76 1.60 -21.46
C PRO A 4 -0.72 1.55 -21.07
N GLY A 5 -1.10 2.30 -20.03
CA GLY A 5 -2.47 2.38 -19.52
C GLY A 5 -2.91 1.22 -18.62
N GLU A 6 -2.06 0.21 -18.41
CA GLU A 6 -2.39 -0.91 -17.53
C GLU A 6 -2.17 -0.57 -16.05
N PHE A 7 -2.98 -1.24 -15.23
CA PHE A 7 -2.94 -1.24 -13.77
C PHE A 7 -2.80 -2.69 -13.28
N VAL A 8 -1.92 -2.91 -12.29
CA VAL A 8 -1.74 -4.22 -11.65
C VAL A 8 -1.39 -4.06 -10.18
N LEU A 9 -1.85 -5.01 -9.35
CA LEU A 9 -1.44 -5.11 -7.97
C LEU A 9 -0.12 -5.86 -7.84
N GLY A 10 0.86 -5.23 -7.20
CA GLY A 10 2.12 -5.84 -6.77
C GLY A 10 2.19 -5.93 -5.24
N SER A 11 3.28 -6.48 -4.73
CA SER A 11 3.55 -6.46 -3.29
C SER A 11 5.04 -6.28 -3.01
N THR A 12 5.36 -5.61 -1.91
CA THR A 12 6.74 -5.51 -1.42
C THR A 12 7.25 -6.88 -1.00
N ARG A 13 8.57 -7.06 -1.04
CA ARG A 13 9.18 -8.28 -0.51
C ARG A 13 9.27 -8.22 1.02
N GLU A 14 9.52 -7.02 1.52
CA GLU A 14 9.70 -6.65 2.91
C GLU A 14 8.38 -6.77 3.68
N HIS A 15 8.46 -7.40 4.84
CA HIS A 15 7.44 -7.33 5.88
C HIS A 15 7.73 -6.10 6.75
N ILE A 16 6.73 -5.28 6.98
CA ILE A 16 6.84 -4.04 7.75
C ILE A 16 5.92 -4.15 8.95
N GLU A 17 6.41 -3.75 10.12
CA GLU A 17 5.62 -3.59 11.34
C GLU A 17 5.86 -2.18 11.87
N LEU A 18 4.80 -1.43 12.14
CA LEU A 18 4.89 -0.11 12.76
C LEU A 18 4.52 -0.20 14.25
N PRO A 19 5.26 0.51 15.12
CA PRO A 19 4.81 0.77 16.48
C PRO A 19 3.57 1.69 16.49
N ASP A 20 3.10 2.02 17.68
CA ASP A 20 1.93 2.88 17.91
C ASP A 20 2.22 4.38 17.71
N ASP A 21 3.49 4.77 17.67
CA ASP A 21 3.94 6.17 17.63
C ASP A 21 4.54 6.58 16.27
N LEU A 22 4.47 5.71 15.25
CA LEU A 22 4.93 5.98 13.90
C LEU A 22 3.83 5.79 12.87
N VAL A 23 3.77 6.72 11.93
CA VAL A 23 3.14 6.50 10.63
C VAL A 23 4.23 6.41 9.57
N ALA A 24 4.05 5.57 8.55
CA ALA A 24 4.97 5.53 7.43
C ALA A 24 4.29 5.90 6.12
N ARG A 25 5.08 6.33 5.14
CA ARG A 25 4.60 6.67 3.80
C ARG A 25 5.42 5.92 2.77
N LEU A 26 4.74 5.12 1.95
CA LEU A 26 5.30 4.54 0.75
C LEU A 26 5.42 5.64 -0.31
N GLU A 27 6.60 5.75 -0.92
CA GLU A 27 6.92 6.77 -1.91
C GLU A 27 7.54 6.14 -3.15
N GLY A 28 7.22 6.72 -4.31
CA GLY A 28 7.86 6.38 -5.57
C GLY A 28 9.34 6.76 -5.62
N LYS A 29 10.09 6.12 -6.51
CA LYS A 29 11.47 6.53 -6.85
C LYS A 29 11.44 7.47 -8.05
N SER A 30 12.19 8.57 -7.98
CA SER A 30 12.28 9.53 -9.10
C SER A 30 12.69 8.85 -10.43
N SER A 31 13.63 7.90 -10.38
CA SER A 31 14.08 7.16 -11.57
C SER A 31 12.95 6.39 -12.26
N LEU A 32 12.00 5.84 -11.50
CA LEU A 32 10.86 5.10 -12.05
C LEU A 32 9.72 6.04 -12.47
N GLY A 33 9.49 7.11 -11.70
CA GLY A 33 8.55 8.16 -12.09
C GLY A 33 8.91 8.82 -13.42
N ARG A 34 10.21 9.00 -13.72
CA ARG A 34 10.70 9.49 -15.02
C ARG A 34 10.43 8.53 -16.19
N LEU A 35 10.14 7.27 -15.92
CA LEU A 35 9.68 6.28 -16.91
C LEU A 35 8.15 6.22 -17.02
N GLY A 36 7.42 6.99 -16.22
CA GLY A 36 5.96 6.95 -16.15
C GLY A 36 5.40 5.80 -15.31
N LEU A 37 6.18 5.21 -14.41
CA LEU A 37 5.68 4.22 -13.45
C LEU A 37 5.21 4.89 -12.16
N LEU A 38 3.93 4.72 -11.84
CA LEU A 38 3.33 5.05 -10.55
C LEU A 38 3.25 3.77 -9.70
N ILE A 39 3.50 3.88 -8.38
CA ILE A 39 3.54 2.70 -7.49
C ILE A 39 2.44 2.66 -6.42
N HIS A 40 1.78 3.80 -6.21
CA HIS A 40 0.54 3.97 -5.46
C HIS A 40 -0.19 5.17 -6.06
N SER A 41 -1.52 5.16 -6.09
CA SER A 41 -2.31 6.28 -6.63
C SER A 41 -2.95 7.13 -5.54
N THR A 42 -3.36 6.54 -4.42
CA THR A 42 -4.17 7.25 -3.40
C THR A 42 -3.79 6.91 -1.97
N ALA A 43 -3.51 5.64 -1.65
CA ALA A 43 -3.21 5.18 -0.29
C ALA A 43 -1.70 4.99 -0.07
N GLY A 44 -0.98 6.09 0.20
CA GLY A 44 0.46 6.04 0.48
C GLY A 44 0.81 5.78 1.94
N PHE A 45 -0.14 5.94 2.88
CA PHE A 45 0.11 5.80 4.31
C PHE A 45 0.08 4.34 4.77
N VAL A 46 0.91 4.06 5.76
CA VAL A 46 0.96 2.83 6.54
C VAL A 46 0.68 3.23 7.99
N ASP A 47 -0.44 2.76 8.51
CA ASP A 47 -0.98 3.20 9.80
C ASP A 47 -0.19 2.62 11.00
N PRO A 48 -0.18 3.29 12.16
CA PRO A 48 0.39 2.76 13.40
C PRO A 48 -0.18 1.39 13.76
N GLY A 49 0.68 0.46 14.18
CA GLY A 49 0.32 -0.93 14.46
C GLY A 49 0.07 -1.82 13.23
N TRP A 50 0.19 -1.30 12.00
CA TRP A 50 0.15 -2.11 10.78
C TRP A 50 1.26 -3.16 10.77
N ARG A 51 0.94 -4.36 10.29
CA ARG A 51 1.90 -5.47 10.10
C ARG A 51 1.60 -6.20 8.79
N GLY A 52 2.59 -6.33 7.93
CA GLY A 52 2.42 -7.09 6.68
C GLY A 52 3.35 -6.64 5.56
N ARG A 53 3.18 -7.24 4.38
CA ARG A 53 3.75 -6.72 3.13
C ARG A 53 2.82 -5.67 2.55
N LEU A 54 3.37 -4.60 2.00
CA LEU A 54 2.56 -3.55 1.37
C LEU A 54 2.05 -4.03 0.01
N THR A 55 0.80 -3.72 -0.30
CA THR A 55 0.26 -3.83 -1.66
C THR A 55 0.68 -2.60 -2.45
N LEU A 56 1.10 -2.81 -3.70
CA LEU A 56 1.51 -1.76 -4.64
C LEU A 56 0.46 -1.64 -5.73
N GLU A 57 0.09 -0.42 -6.09
CA GLU A 57 -0.82 -0.11 -7.20
C GLU A 57 0.03 0.37 -8.38
N LEU A 58 0.50 -0.57 -9.19
CA LEU A 58 1.45 -0.27 -10.26
C LEU A 58 0.71 0.15 -11.52
N SER A 59 0.96 1.38 -11.98
CA SER A 59 0.35 1.93 -13.20
C SER A 59 1.41 2.46 -14.15
N ASN A 60 1.27 2.14 -15.44
CA ASN A 60 2.12 2.69 -16.49
C ASN A 60 1.38 3.83 -17.22
N VAL A 61 1.78 5.07 -16.95
CA VAL A 61 1.22 6.27 -17.61
C VAL A 61 2.07 6.75 -18.79
N ALA A 62 3.13 6.02 -19.16
CA ALA A 62 3.93 6.30 -20.35
C ALA A 62 3.35 5.65 -21.60
N ARG A 63 4.00 5.90 -22.75
CA ARG A 63 3.62 5.34 -24.07
C ARG A 63 4.38 4.06 -24.45
N LEU A 64 5.34 3.63 -23.62
CA LEU A 64 6.14 2.43 -23.86
C LEU A 64 5.90 1.40 -22.75
N PRO A 65 5.95 0.09 -23.04
CA PRO A 65 5.88 -0.95 -22.02
C PRO A 65 7.05 -0.86 -21.03
N ILE A 66 6.77 -1.16 -19.76
CA ILE A 66 7.77 -1.19 -18.68
C ILE A 66 7.97 -2.64 -18.23
N ALA A 67 9.21 -3.11 -18.24
CA ALA A 67 9.56 -4.40 -17.66
C ALA A 67 9.71 -4.27 -16.14
N LEU A 68 8.88 -5.01 -15.39
CA LEU A 68 8.98 -5.13 -13.94
C LEU A 68 9.70 -6.43 -13.60
N TYR A 69 10.69 -6.37 -12.72
CA TYR A 69 11.48 -7.53 -12.30
C TYR A 69 11.26 -7.78 -10.81
N CYS A 70 11.01 -9.05 -10.44
CA CYS A 70 10.93 -9.44 -9.05
C CYS A 70 12.24 -9.06 -8.31
N GLY A 71 12.12 -8.38 -7.17
CA GLY A 71 13.26 -7.94 -6.37
C GLY A 71 13.90 -6.61 -6.80
N MET A 72 13.41 -5.96 -7.87
CA MET A 72 13.86 -4.60 -8.18
C MET A 72 13.43 -3.61 -7.09
N LYS A 73 14.22 -2.57 -6.86
CA LYS A 73 13.85 -1.46 -5.96
C LYS A 73 12.71 -0.67 -6.59
N ILE A 74 11.49 -0.84 -6.10
CA ILE A 74 10.27 -0.25 -6.67
C ILE A 74 9.88 1.09 -6.03
N GLY A 75 10.21 1.28 -4.75
CA GLY A 75 9.83 2.44 -3.96
C GLY A 75 10.83 2.72 -2.84
N GLN A 76 10.40 3.55 -1.90
CA GLN A 76 11.07 3.84 -0.64
C GLN A 76 10.01 4.14 0.42
N ILE A 77 10.38 4.02 1.70
CA ILE A 77 9.47 4.30 2.81
C ILE A 77 10.07 5.39 3.70
N SER A 78 9.25 6.37 4.06
CA SER A 78 9.57 7.42 5.02
C SER A 78 8.79 7.17 6.30
N PHE A 79 9.42 7.33 7.46
CA PHE A 79 8.76 7.20 8.76
C PHE A 79 8.60 8.59 9.37
N LEU A 80 7.43 8.84 9.96
CA LEU A 80 7.08 10.09 10.60
C LEU A 80 6.62 9.78 12.02
N GLN A 81 7.25 10.44 12.99
CA GLN A 81 6.87 10.39 14.39
C GLN A 81 5.53 11.10 14.59
N LEU A 82 4.60 10.43 15.27
CA LEU A 82 3.37 11.06 15.74
C LEU A 82 3.66 11.97 16.94
N SER A 83 2.81 12.97 17.16
CA SER A 83 2.90 13.83 18.35
C SER A 83 2.65 13.06 19.65
N GLU A 84 1.86 11.99 19.57
CA GLU A 84 1.54 11.06 20.65
C GLU A 84 1.21 9.68 20.07
N PRO A 85 1.34 8.58 20.84
CA PRO A 85 0.93 7.25 20.39
C PRO A 85 -0.53 7.21 19.98
N ALA A 86 -0.84 6.48 18.90
CA ALA A 86 -2.21 6.36 18.41
C ALA A 86 -3.09 5.56 19.39
N GLU A 87 -4.23 6.13 19.80
CA GLU A 87 -5.19 5.49 20.70
C GLU A 87 -5.76 4.18 20.14
N ARG A 88 -5.92 4.10 18.81
CA ARG A 88 -6.47 2.95 18.11
C ARG A 88 -5.53 2.54 17.00
N LEU A 89 -4.97 1.35 17.14
CA LEU A 89 -4.00 0.80 16.20
C LEU A 89 -4.68 0.09 15.04
N TYR A 90 -4.03 0.08 13.89
CA TYR A 90 -4.49 -0.72 12.78
C TYR A 90 -4.62 -2.20 13.19
N GLY A 91 -5.75 -2.82 12.85
CA GLY A 91 -6.09 -4.17 13.26
C GLY A 91 -6.88 -4.26 14.57
N SER A 92 -7.10 -3.15 15.28
CA SER A 92 -7.99 -3.16 16.44
C SER A 92 -9.43 -3.51 16.02
N PRO A 93 -10.20 -4.22 16.87
CA PRO A 93 -11.57 -4.63 16.53
C PRO A 93 -12.50 -3.46 16.16
N GLU A 94 -12.27 -2.29 16.75
CA GLU A 94 -13.08 -1.08 16.56
C GLU A 94 -12.89 -0.48 15.16
N LEU A 95 -11.67 -0.55 14.61
CA LEU A 95 -11.36 -0.01 13.28
C LEU A 95 -11.79 -0.94 12.14
N ARG A 96 -12.12 -2.20 12.43
CA ARG A 96 -12.50 -3.22 11.43
C ARG A 96 -11.54 -3.24 10.24
N SER A 97 -10.26 -3.08 10.55
CA SER A 97 -9.18 -3.01 9.57
C SER A 97 -9.12 -4.26 8.72
N ARG A 98 -8.92 -4.10 7.41
CA ARG A 98 -9.19 -5.17 6.43
C ARG A 98 -7.97 -5.94 5.99
N TYR A 99 -6.78 -5.39 6.17
CA TYR A 99 -5.59 -5.90 5.47
C TYR A 99 -4.45 -6.31 6.41
N GLN A 100 -4.69 -6.33 7.72
CA GLN A 100 -3.67 -6.68 8.73
C GLN A 100 -3.11 -8.09 8.47
N GLY A 101 -1.78 -8.22 8.51
CA GLY A 101 -1.06 -9.48 8.33
C GLY A 101 -0.96 -9.98 6.88
N GLN A 102 -1.29 -9.17 5.88
CA GLN A 102 -1.24 -9.62 4.49
C GLN A 102 0.19 -10.00 4.02
N SER A 103 0.28 -11.07 3.23
CA SER A 103 1.55 -11.64 2.75
C SER A 103 1.80 -11.44 1.25
N GLY A 104 0.88 -10.77 0.55
CA GLY A 104 0.93 -10.49 -0.88
C GLY A 104 -0.09 -9.43 -1.29
N PRO A 105 -0.35 -9.28 -2.61
CA PRO A 105 -1.30 -8.29 -3.13
C PRO A 105 -2.74 -8.73 -2.85
N THR A 106 -3.24 -8.46 -1.65
CA THR A 106 -4.64 -8.77 -1.30
C THR A 106 -5.59 -7.93 -2.16
N ALA A 107 -6.55 -8.58 -2.81
CA ALA A 107 -7.60 -7.88 -3.54
C ALA A 107 -8.44 -7.00 -2.59
N SER A 108 -9.08 -5.97 -3.16
CA SER A 108 -9.91 -5.05 -2.39
C SER A 108 -10.99 -5.78 -1.59
N ARG A 109 -11.10 -5.42 -0.31
CA ARG A 109 -12.17 -5.86 0.59
C ARG A 109 -13.21 -4.77 0.79
N PHE A 110 -13.27 -3.75 -0.08
CA PHE A 110 -14.19 -2.61 0.07
C PHE A 110 -15.67 -3.03 0.18
N HIS A 111 -16.07 -4.13 -0.45
CA HIS A 111 -17.42 -4.69 -0.35
C HIS A 111 -17.89 -4.97 1.10
N GLN A 112 -16.99 -5.20 2.06
CA GLN A 112 -17.36 -5.51 3.45
C GLN A 112 -17.97 -4.31 4.19
N ASP A 113 -17.82 -3.08 3.66
CA ASP A 113 -18.56 -1.91 4.18
C ASP A 113 -20.06 -2.03 3.91
N PHE A 114 -20.44 -2.85 2.93
CA PHE A 114 -21.80 -2.98 2.45
C PHE A 114 -22.52 -4.24 2.97
N THR A 115 -21.88 -5.00 3.86
CA THR A 115 -22.45 -6.23 4.43
C THR A 115 -22.75 -6.03 5.91
N GLY A 116 -24.01 -5.74 6.26
CA GLY A 116 -24.49 -5.55 7.63
C GLY A 116 -25.99 -5.25 7.70
N PRO A 117 -26.66 -5.50 8.84
CA PRO A 117 -28.08 -5.19 8.99
C PRO A 117 -28.31 -3.67 8.96
N GLY A 118 -29.17 -3.20 8.04
CA GLY A 118 -29.51 -1.77 7.89
C GLY A 118 -28.94 -1.08 6.66
N ILE A 119 -28.38 -1.84 5.71
CA ILE A 119 -28.05 -1.36 4.37
C ILE A 119 -29.24 -1.72 3.47
N PRO A 120 -29.80 -0.79 2.68
CA PRO A 120 -30.95 -1.08 1.81
C PRO A 120 -30.65 -2.22 0.82
#